data_AF-A0A511JQX2-F1
#
_entry.id   AF-A0A511JQX2-F1
#
_cell.length_a   1.000
_cell.length_b   1.000
_cell.length_c   1.000
_cell.angle_alpha   90.00
_cell.angle_beta   90.00
_cell.angle_gamma   90.00
#
_symmetry.space_group_name_H-M   'P 1'
#
loop_
_entity.id
_entity.type
_entity.pdbx_description
1 polymer ?
#
loop_
_entity_poly.entity_id
_entity_poly.type
_entity_poly.pdbx_seq_one_letter_code
_entity_poly.pdbx_strand_id
1 'polypeptide(L)'
;MTTVDALSASRTERDASASVRTGRHSARSAVLDRDGWAVLVLGTVARSYLVLIVSLTLIAGLPVAFGWIGSVVQSGSMRPAITAGDVVLSTPLPDSEPMPLGSVVQFSAPAAGGGEQQVVHRIVAPGDQQGEWITRGDANADQDSTTLTREKVTGQGRLLVRWVGLPSLWLSTGNTAALALWLSATLAAVALAVWSWPGDERERRPARDRSTVTWRKPLVLTVAVLAAGTMAIGPEHASAAFTASTSSPANTFRVGSWSVLSLGRASTYAILAATRISNADSHSTVLGSIAVSPGTSLSGIKAAEVTGSIDLNTPGAVNARADALALQRAIAARPTTGPAPASLAGRLTPGTWRTATPVQIDGTLTLDAGGDPSAVFVVSAAALTFGQGASVVLINGASPDKVFFVSESTTVVSGGATLRGVLLAQSDVRVDRGTTLTGRIVSLQGAVDLKNATVTQP
;
A
#
# COMPACT_ATOMS: atom_id res chain seq x y z
N MET A 1 -65.68 -87.39 36.39
CA MET A 1 -64.43 -88.17 36.29
C MET A 1 -63.52 -87.41 35.34
N THR A 2 -62.38 -86.95 35.86
CA THR A 2 -61.14 -86.49 35.17
C THR A 2 -61.17 -85.25 34.25
N THR A 3 -60.49 -84.19 34.74
CA THR A 3 -59.48 -83.29 34.08
C THR A 3 -59.84 -82.69 32.71
N VAL A 4 -59.73 -81.39 32.45
CA VAL A 4 -58.48 -80.61 32.32
C VAL A 4 -58.78 -79.12 32.55
N ASP A 5 -57.99 -78.49 33.42
CA ASP A 5 -57.92 -77.06 33.68
C ASP A 5 -56.54 -76.55 33.20
N ALA A 6 -56.43 -75.25 32.93
CA ALA A 6 -55.22 -74.50 32.57
C ALA A 6 -54.71 -74.52 31.10
N LEU A 7 -55.29 -73.65 30.26
CA LEU A 7 -54.71 -73.13 29.03
C LEU A 7 -54.88 -71.59 29.01
N SER A 8 -54.07 -70.84 29.77
CA SER A 8 -53.98 -69.36 29.61
C SER A 8 -52.83 -68.71 30.42
N ALA A 9 -51.64 -69.29 30.46
CA ALA A 9 -50.51 -68.63 31.14
C ALA A 9 -49.15 -69.06 30.59
N SER A 10 -48.80 -68.68 29.35
CA SER A 10 -47.40 -68.76 28.87
C SER A 10 -47.14 -68.06 27.53
N ARG A 11 -47.63 -66.83 27.30
CA ARG A 11 -47.37 -66.13 26.02
C ARG A 11 -46.94 -64.66 26.10
N THR A 12 -46.33 -64.24 27.21
CA THR A 12 -45.87 -62.84 27.39
C THR A 12 -44.44 -62.67 27.88
N GLU A 13 -43.62 -63.72 27.93
CA GLU A 13 -42.24 -63.61 28.46
C GLU A 13 -41.15 -64.32 27.62
N ARG A 14 -41.39 -64.55 26.32
CA ARG A 14 -40.41 -65.28 25.49
C ARG A 14 -40.00 -64.65 24.16
N ASP A 15 -40.20 -63.35 23.98
CA ASP A 15 -39.64 -62.58 22.86
C ASP A 15 -38.75 -61.39 23.31
N ALA A 16 -38.39 -61.31 24.60
CA ALA A 16 -37.50 -60.27 25.13
C ALA A 16 -35.99 -60.61 25.02
N SER A 17 -35.62 -61.65 24.27
CA SER A 17 -34.25 -62.15 24.26
C SER A 17 -33.79 -62.65 22.88
N ALA A 18 -33.89 -61.83 21.83
CA ALA A 18 -33.23 -62.14 20.54
C ALA A 18 -33.09 -60.96 19.58
N SER A 19 -32.48 -59.83 19.96
CA SER A 19 -31.77 -58.98 18.97
C SER A 19 -30.91 -57.88 19.62
N VAL A 20 -30.07 -58.21 20.60
CA VAL A 20 -28.85 -57.42 20.83
C VAL A 20 -27.81 -57.87 19.79
N ARG A 21 -28.09 -57.59 18.51
CA ARG A 21 -27.06 -57.65 17.46
C ARG A 21 -26.37 -56.31 17.48
N THR A 22 -25.17 -56.34 18.04
CA THR A 22 -24.09 -55.37 17.88
C THR A 22 -24.12 -54.66 16.52
N GLY A 23 -24.79 -53.51 16.46
CA GLY A 23 -24.70 -52.54 15.38
C GLY A 23 -23.44 -51.71 15.51
N ARG A 24 -22.27 -52.36 15.60
CA ARG A 24 -20.97 -51.69 15.43
C ARG A 24 -20.69 -51.56 13.93
N HIS A 25 -21.66 -51.05 13.17
CA HIS A 25 -21.49 -50.73 11.77
C HIS A 25 -20.91 -49.32 11.67
N SER A 26 -19.59 -49.27 11.50
CA SER A 26 -18.92 -48.35 10.59
C SER A 26 -19.25 -46.86 10.73
N ALA A 27 -18.77 -46.21 11.80
CA ALA A 27 -18.53 -44.76 11.77
C ALA A 27 -17.45 -44.35 10.75
N ARG A 28 -16.77 -45.33 10.12
CA ARG A 28 -15.73 -45.12 9.09
C ARG A 28 -16.28 -44.97 7.66
N SER A 29 -17.57 -45.23 7.41
CA SER A 29 -18.14 -45.15 6.04
C SER A 29 -18.88 -43.85 5.74
N ALA A 30 -19.31 -43.06 6.74
CA ALA A 30 -20.09 -41.84 6.50
C ALA A 30 -19.26 -40.63 5.99
N VAL A 31 -17.93 -40.68 6.12
CA VAL A 31 -17.03 -39.59 5.71
C VAL A 31 -16.70 -39.63 4.21
N LEU A 32 -16.83 -40.79 3.58
CA LEU A 32 -16.56 -41.02 2.15
C LEU A 32 -17.83 -41.36 1.34
N ASP A 33 -19.01 -41.32 1.98
CA ASP A 33 -20.27 -41.49 1.27
C ASP A 33 -20.48 -40.31 0.31
N ARG A 34 -21.03 -40.59 -0.88
CA ARG A 34 -21.16 -39.62 -1.98
C ARG A 34 -22.00 -38.39 -1.60
N ASP A 35 -22.84 -38.55 -0.57
CA ASP A 35 -23.74 -37.54 -0.01
C ASP A 35 -23.19 -36.88 1.27
N GLY A 36 -21.94 -37.18 1.65
CA GLY A 36 -21.27 -36.63 2.82
C GLY A 36 -20.77 -35.20 2.61
N TRP A 37 -20.79 -34.40 3.69
CA TRP A 37 -20.25 -33.01 3.70
C TRP A 37 -18.82 -32.91 3.18
N ALA A 38 -18.00 -33.95 3.35
CA ALA A 38 -16.63 -34.00 2.85
C ALA A 38 -16.56 -33.95 1.31
N VAL A 39 -17.46 -34.64 0.61
CA VAL A 39 -17.52 -34.66 -0.86
C VAL A 39 -17.95 -33.29 -1.40
N LEU A 40 -18.90 -32.64 -0.74
CA LEU A 40 -19.35 -31.30 -1.09
C LEU A 40 -18.23 -30.27 -0.90
N VAL A 41 -17.53 -30.29 0.23
CA VAL A 41 -16.42 -29.37 0.51
C VAL A 41 -15.28 -29.61 -0.48
N LEU A 42 -14.86 -30.86 -0.67
CA LEU A 42 -13.75 -31.21 -1.57
C LEU A 42 -14.08 -30.88 -3.04
N GLY A 43 -15.31 -31.17 -3.47
CA GLY A 43 -15.81 -30.79 -4.79
C GLY A 43 -15.86 -29.28 -5.00
N THR A 44 -16.25 -28.51 -3.98
CA THR A 44 -16.28 -27.04 -4.03
C THR A 44 -14.87 -26.48 -4.14
N VAL A 45 -13.93 -26.96 -3.32
CA VAL A 45 -12.52 -26.53 -3.36
C VAL A 45 -11.90 -26.83 -4.73
N ALA A 46 -12.12 -28.04 -5.26
CA ALA A 46 -11.63 -28.43 -6.58
C ALA A 46 -12.17 -27.52 -7.70
N ARG A 47 -13.48 -27.22 -7.68
CA ARG A 47 -14.10 -26.30 -8.67
C ARG A 47 -13.58 -24.88 -8.52
N SER A 48 -13.45 -24.36 -7.29
CA SER A 48 -12.90 -23.03 -7.04
C SER A 48 -11.46 -22.90 -7.56
N TYR A 49 -10.63 -23.92 -7.34
CA TYR A 49 -9.28 -23.99 -7.89
C TYR A 49 -9.27 -24.00 -9.42
N LEU A 50 -10.10 -24.82 -10.07
CA LEU A 50 -10.18 -24.88 -11.53
C LEU A 50 -10.68 -23.56 -12.14
N VAL A 51 -11.73 -22.97 -11.55
CA VAL A 51 -12.24 -21.65 -11.95
C VAL A 51 -11.15 -20.59 -11.81
N LEU A 52 -10.40 -20.60 -10.70
CA LEU A 52 -9.29 -19.67 -10.51
C LEU A 52 -8.23 -19.79 -11.61
N ILE A 53 -7.78 -21.01 -11.94
CA ILE A 53 -6.80 -21.24 -13.01
C ILE A 53 -7.33 -20.77 -14.36
N VAL A 54 -8.57 -21.13 -14.70
CA VAL A 54 -9.20 -20.71 -15.96
C VAL A 54 -9.31 -19.19 -16.00
N SER A 55 -9.78 -18.55 -14.93
CA SER A 55 -9.89 -17.09 -14.86
C SER A 55 -8.55 -16.40 -15.01
N LEU A 56 -7.50 -16.85 -14.31
CA LEU A 56 -6.15 -16.28 -14.45
C LEU A 56 -5.60 -16.48 -15.87
N THR A 57 -5.86 -17.64 -16.47
CA THR A 57 -5.46 -17.93 -17.87
C THR A 57 -6.18 -17.03 -18.86
N LEU A 58 -7.48 -16.78 -18.66
CA LEU A 58 -8.27 -15.84 -19.46
C LEU A 58 -7.79 -14.40 -19.27
N ILE A 59 -7.50 -13.97 -18.04
CA ILE A 59 -7.00 -12.63 -17.75
C ILE A 59 -5.61 -12.41 -18.40
N ALA A 60 -4.76 -13.44 -18.43
CA ALA A 60 -3.46 -13.36 -19.09
C ALA A 60 -3.56 -13.44 -20.62
N GLY A 61 -4.44 -14.30 -21.15
CA GLY A 61 -4.53 -14.57 -22.59
C GLY A 61 -5.43 -13.59 -23.36
N LEU A 62 -6.53 -13.12 -22.77
CA LEU A 62 -7.50 -12.29 -23.47
C LEU A 62 -6.89 -10.97 -23.96
N PRO A 63 -6.09 -10.21 -23.17
CA PRO A 63 -5.49 -8.97 -23.66
C PRO A 63 -4.51 -9.19 -24.82
N VAL A 64 -3.86 -10.36 -24.88
CA VAL A 64 -2.96 -10.72 -25.99
C VAL A 64 -3.72 -10.82 -27.32
N ALA A 65 -4.97 -11.29 -27.30
CA ALA A 65 -5.84 -11.26 -28.47
C ALA A 65 -6.19 -9.83 -28.95
N PHE A 66 -6.01 -8.82 -28.09
CA PHE A 66 -6.20 -7.40 -28.40
C PHE A 66 -4.87 -6.66 -28.62
N GLY A 67 -3.80 -7.36 -28.98
CA GLY A 67 -2.51 -6.76 -29.36
C GLY A 67 -1.61 -6.40 -28.19
N TRP A 68 -1.88 -6.91 -26.99
CA TRP A 68 -0.95 -6.80 -25.86
C TRP A 68 0.14 -7.88 -25.95
N ILE A 69 1.30 -7.59 -25.38
CA ILE A 69 2.46 -8.48 -25.39
C ILE A 69 2.58 -9.10 -24.01
N GLY A 70 2.43 -10.42 -23.92
CA GLY A 70 2.62 -11.17 -22.67
C GLY A 70 4.02 -11.74 -22.56
N SER A 71 4.73 -11.45 -21.47
CA SER A 71 6.03 -12.04 -21.15
C SER A 71 6.01 -12.73 -19.79
N VAL A 72 6.59 -13.92 -19.72
CA VAL A 72 6.77 -14.66 -18.47
C VAL A 72 8.06 -14.20 -17.82
N VAL A 73 7.99 -13.81 -16.55
CA VAL A 73 9.15 -13.37 -15.78
C VAL A 73 9.98 -14.59 -15.38
N GLN A 74 11.22 -14.62 -15.84
CA GLN A 74 12.12 -15.75 -15.60
C GLN A 74 13.06 -15.56 -14.41
N SER A 75 13.35 -14.32 -14.03
CA SER A 75 14.31 -13.97 -12.99
C SER A 75 13.66 -13.33 -11.75
N GLY A 76 14.43 -13.20 -10.68
CA GLY A 76 14.02 -12.52 -9.45
C GLY A 76 14.40 -11.04 -9.37
N SER A 77 14.87 -10.40 -10.46
CA SER A 77 15.41 -9.03 -10.43
C SER A 77 14.36 -7.95 -10.15
N MET A 78 13.07 -8.28 -10.24
CA MET A 78 11.95 -7.34 -10.00
C MET A 78 11.22 -7.60 -8.67
N ARG A 79 11.83 -8.37 -7.75
CA ARG A 79 11.29 -8.59 -6.40
C ARG A 79 11.32 -7.29 -5.56
N PRO A 80 10.41 -7.14 -4.58
CA PRO A 80 9.35 -8.09 -4.18
C PRO A 80 8.09 -8.00 -5.05
N ALA A 81 7.91 -6.91 -5.80
CA ALA A 81 6.66 -6.62 -6.50
C ALA A 81 6.35 -7.59 -7.65
N ILE A 82 7.36 -8.11 -8.36
CA ILE A 82 7.20 -9.07 -9.45
C ILE A 82 8.11 -10.26 -9.18
N THR A 83 7.56 -11.47 -9.28
CA THR A 83 8.29 -12.72 -9.02
C THR A 83 8.45 -13.55 -10.29
N ALA A 84 9.48 -14.40 -10.31
CA ALA A 84 9.62 -15.40 -11.35
C ALA A 84 8.37 -16.30 -11.39
N GLY A 85 7.83 -16.52 -12.60
CA GLY A 85 6.58 -17.25 -12.82
C GLY A 85 5.34 -16.35 -12.98
N ASP A 86 5.49 -15.04 -12.86
CA ASP A 86 4.44 -14.09 -13.17
C ASP A 86 4.38 -13.80 -14.66
N VAL A 87 3.21 -13.38 -15.13
CA VAL A 87 3.03 -12.87 -16.49
C VAL A 87 2.84 -11.37 -16.45
N VAL A 88 3.73 -10.63 -17.11
CA VAL A 88 3.59 -9.19 -17.34
C VAL A 88 2.98 -9.00 -18.72
N LEU A 89 1.82 -8.34 -18.76
CA LEU A 89 1.21 -7.90 -20.00
C LEU A 89 1.56 -6.44 -20.25
N SER A 90 2.14 -6.18 -21.41
CA SER A 90 2.59 -4.86 -21.82
C SER A 90 1.87 -4.41 -23.08
N THR A 91 1.76 -3.09 -23.24
CA THR A 91 1.27 -2.46 -24.47
C THR A 91 2.44 -1.87 -25.25
N PRO A 92 2.43 -1.91 -26.60
CA PRO A 92 3.38 -1.16 -27.41
C PRO A 92 3.36 0.32 -26.99
N LEU A 93 4.53 0.92 -26.83
CA LEU A 93 4.66 2.33 -26.48
C LEU A 93 4.92 3.13 -27.77
N PRO A 94 4.01 3.99 -28.25
CA PRO A 94 4.17 4.76 -29.49
C PRO A 94 5.32 5.76 -29.41
N ASP A 95 6.03 6.00 -30.52
CA ASP A 95 7.18 6.93 -30.55
C ASP A 95 6.81 8.39 -30.25
N SER A 96 5.53 8.75 -30.41
CA SER A 96 4.98 10.07 -30.08
C SER A 96 4.76 10.30 -28.58
N GLU A 97 4.80 9.26 -27.75
CA GLU A 97 4.61 9.40 -26.30
C GLU A 97 5.95 9.55 -25.57
N PRO A 98 6.03 10.48 -24.61
CA PRO A 98 7.24 10.67 -23.81
C PRO A 98 7.53 9.41 -22.97
N MET A 99 8.81 9.10 -22.79
CA MET A 99 9.21 7.93 -22.01
C MET A 99 8.73 8.04 -20.54
N PRO A 100 7.96 7.07 -20.05
CA PRO A 100 7.39 7.12 -18.72
C PRO A 100 8.44 6.75 -17.64
N LEU A 101 9.08 7.77 -17.07
CA LEU A 101 9.99 7.62 -15.93
C LEU A 101 9.29 6.95 -14.75
N GLY A 102 9.97 6.00 -14.10
CA GLY A 102 9.44 5.24 -12.97
C GLY A 102 8.54 4.07 -13.36
N SER A 103 8.25 3.86 -14.65
CA SER A 103 7.43 2.73 -15.10
C SER A 103 8.25 1.49 -15.44
N VAL A 104 7.59 0.33 -15.40
CA VAL A 104 8.19 -0.96 -15.78
C VAL A 104 8.05 -1.13 -17.28
N VAL A 105 9.17 -1.37 -17.95
CA VAL A 105 9.24 -1.56 -19.40
C VAL A 105 9.85 -2.90 -19.74
N GLN A 106 9.41 -3.42 -20.87
CA GLN A 106 9.95 -4.62 -21.48
C GLN A 106 10.82 -4.21 -22.67
N PHE A 107 12.04 -4.73 -22.73
CA PHE A 107 13.01 -4.41 -23.79
C PHE A 107 13.93 -5.59 -24.12
N SER A 108 14.54 -5.55 -25.31
CA SER A 108 15.58 -6.49 -25.71
C SER A 108 16.94 -6.07 -25.16
N ALA A 109 17.60 -6.97 -24.42
CA ALA A 109 18.96 -6.81 -23.92
C ALA A 109 19.86 -7.96 -24.43
N PRO A 110 21.16 -7.71 -24.67
CA PRO A 110 22.09 -8.77 -25.04
C PRO A 110 22.27 -9.78 -23.90
N ALA A 111 22.08 -11.07 -24.19
CA ALA A 111 22.27 -12.16 -23.24
C ALA A 111 23.76 -12.50 -23.07
N ALA A 112 24.16 -12.92 -21.87
CA ALA A 112 25.56 -13.27 -21.55
C ALA A 112 26.15 -14.42 -22.39
N GLY A 113 25.31 -15.22 -23.07
CA GLY A 113 25.72 -16.32 -23.95
C GLY A 113 25.66 -16.01 -25.46
N GLY A 114 25.43 -14.75 -25.84
CA GLY A 114 25.15 -14.35 -27.22
C GLY A 114 23.68 -14.50 -27.59
N GLY A 115 23.10 -13.44 -28.16
CA GLY A 115 21.67 -13.35 -28.51
C GLY A 115 20.95 -12.22 -27.77
N GLU A 116 19.70 -11.96 -28.14
CA GLU A 116 18.82 -11.02 -27.44
C GLU A 116 17.89 -11.76 -26.48
N GLN A 117 17.79 -11.26 -25.25
CA GLN A 117 16.81 -11.71 -24.26
C GLN A 117 15.86 -10.56 -23.92
N GLN A 118 14.59 -10.90 -23.74
CA GLN A 118 13.58 -9.98 -23.25
C GLN A 118 13.75 -9.78 -21.73
N VAL A 119 13.96 -8.53 -21.32
CA VAL A 119 14.15 -8.13 -19.93
C VAL A 119 13.05 -7.16 -19.52
N VAL A 120 12.62 -7.27 -18.26
CA VAL A 120 11.60 -6.40 -17.68
C VAL A 120 12.22 -5.66 -16.50
N HIS A 121 12.49 -4.37 -16.65
CA HIS A 121 13.04 -3.52 -15.58
C HIS A 121 12.33 -2.16 -15.49
N ARG A 122 12.56 -1.42 -14.41
CA ARG A 122 12.00 -0.08 -14.21
C ARG A 122 12.92 0.98 -14.78
N ILE A 123 12.37 1.96 -15.48
CA ILE A 123 13.12 3.16 -15.88
C ILE A 123 13.34 4.02 -14.64
N VAL A 124 14.58 4.24 -14.24
CA VAL A 124 14.92 4.99 -13.00
C VAL A 124 15.37 6.41 -13.26
N ALA A 125 16.04 6.67 -14.38
CA ALA A 125 16.59 7.97 -14.71
C ALA A 125 16.78 8.13 -16.23
N PRO A 126 16.84 9.37 -16.75
CA PRO A 126 17.46 9.64 -18.05
C PRO A 126 18.95 9.26 -18.01
N GLY A 127 19.48 8.80 -19.13
CA GLY A 127 20.91 8.50 -19.32
C GLY A 127 21.75 9.75 -19.57
N ASP A 128 23.05 9.55 -19.76
CA ASP A 128 24.02 10.63 -19.96
C ASP A 128 23.86 11.33 -21.31
N GLN A 129 23.36 10.62 -22.33
CA GLN A 129 23.04 11.19 -23.64
C GLN A 129 21.54 11.41 -23.83
N GLN A 130 21.21 12.40 -24.67
CA GLN A 130 19.84 12.74 -24.99
C GLN A 130 19.14 11.59 -25.72
N GLY A 131 18.03 11.08 -25.16
CA GLY A 131 17.31 9.92 -25.72
C GLY A 131 17.80 8.56 -25.19
N GLU A 132 18.64 8.55 -24.16
CA GLU A 132 18.98 7.36 -23.40
C GLU A 132 18.26 7.34 -22.05
N TRP A 133 18.00 6.14 -21.55
CA TRP A 133 17.42 5.90 -20.23
C TRP A 133 18.18 4.82 -19.49
N ILE A 134 18.21 4.94 -18.18
CA ILE A 134 18.81 3.94 -17.30
C ILE A 134 17.69 3.09 -16.71
N THR A 135 17.84 1.78 -16.82
CA THR A 135 16.95 0.81 -16.21
C THR A 135 17.57 0.19 -14.97
N ARG A 136 16.71 -0.27 -14.06
CA ARG A 136 17.12 -1.06 -12.92
C ARG A 136 16.03 -2.05 -12.54
N GLY A 137 16.42 -3.28 -12.27
CA GLY A 137 15.55 -4.25 -11.59
C GLY A 137 15.25 -3.79 -10.17
N ASP A 138 13.99 -3.89 -9.72
CA ASP A 138 13.59 -3.42 -8.39
C ASP A 138 14.37 -4.09 -7.23
N ALA A 139 14.91 -5.29 -7.45
CA ALA A 139 15.74 -6.04 -6.50
C ALA A 139 17.25 -5.81 -6.66
N ASN A 140 17.70 -5.16 -7.74
CA ASN A 140 19.11 -4.94 -8.01
C ASN A 140 19.61 -3.72 -7.24
N ALA A 141 20.77 -3.85 -6.58
CA ALA A 141 21.41 -2.74 -5.87
C ALA A 141 21.93 -1.68 -6.86
N ASP A 142 22.58 -2.16 -7.92
CA ASP A 142 23.19 -1.33 -8.96
C ASP A 142 22.25 -1.14 -10.16
N GLN A 143 22.44 -0.02 -10.86
CA GLN A 143 21.75 0.27 -12.12
C GLN A 143 22.32 -0.59 -13.26
N ASP A 144 21.51 -0.86 -14.27
CA ASP A 144 21.99 -1.61 -15.43
C ASP A 144 23.04 -0.78 -16.18
N SER A 145 24.20 -1.38 -16.45
CA SER A 145 25.32 -0.70 -17.13
C SER A 145 25.06 -0.40 -18.60
N THR A 146 24.03 -1.02 -19.19
CA THR A 146 23.64 -0.81 -20.58
C THR A 146 22.51 0.21 -20.64
N THR A 147 22.76 1.33 -21.30
CA THR A 147 21.74 2.35 -21.54
C THR A 147 20.65 1.82 -22.48
N LEU A 148 19.41 2.17 -22.17
CA LEU A 148 18.23 1.83 -22.94
C LEU A 148 17.93 2.96 -23.92
N THR A 149 17.87 2.63 -25.21
CA THR A 149 17.37 3.54 -26.24
C THR A 149 15.90 3.26 -26.53
N ARG A 150 15.20 4.26 -27.08
CA ARG A 150 13.74 4.19 -27.36
C ARG A 150 13.37 2.97 -28.19
N GLU A 151 14.19 2.66 -29.18
CA GLU A 151 14.02 1.60 -30.18
C GLU A 151 14.03 0.20 -29.58
N LYS A 152 14.74 0.00 -28.47
CA LYS A 152 14.84 -1.31 -27.80
C LYS A 152 13.62 -1.61 -26.92
N VAL A 153 12.79 -0.62 -26.64
CA VAL A 153 11.60 -0.78 -25.80
C VAL A 153 10.47 -1.40 -26.61
N THR A 154 10.18 -2.66 -26.29
CA THR A 154 9.12 -3.43 -26.94
C THR A 154 7.74 -3.09 -26.38
N GLY A 155 7.65 -2.70 -25.09
CA GLY A 155 6.39 -2.31 -24.50
C GLY A 155 6.48 -1.80 -23.06
N GLN A 156 5.42 -1.17 -22.60
CA GLN A 156 5.25 -0.72 -21.22
C GLN A 156 4.33 -1.70 -20.47
N GLY A 157 4.76 -2.19 -19.30
CA GLY A 157 3.96 -3.08 -18.46
C GLY A 157 2.69 -2.40 -17.96
N ARG A 158 1.54 -3.04 -18.16
CA ARG A 158 0.21 -2.55 -17.77
C ARG A 158 -0.50 -3.43 -16.76
N LEU A 159 -0.39 -4.76 -16.89
CA LEU A 159 -1.04 -5.72 -16.02
C LEU A 159 -0.07 -6.82 -15.60
N LEU A 160 -0.17 -7.25 -14.34
CA LEU A 160 0.59 -8.37 -13.79
C LEU A 160 -0.38 -9.49 -13.39
N VAL A 161 -0.19 -10.68 -13.94
CA VAL A 161 -0.96 -11.87 -13.58
C VAL A 161 -0.05 -12.84 -12.83
N ARG A 162 -0.34 -12.99 -11.54
CA ARG A 162 0.48 -13.79 -10.61
C ARG A 162 0.30 -15.29 -10.87
N TRP A 163 1.39 -16.05 -10.75
CA TRP A 163 1.43 -17.53 -10.75
C TRP A 163 1.05 -18.27 -12.04
N VAL A 164 0.37 -17.62 -12.99
CA VAL A 164 -0.10 -18.29 -14.22
C VAL A 164 1.06 -18.71 -15.15
N GLY A 165 2.22 -18.06 -15.04
CA GLY A 165 3.42 -18.36 -15.83
C GLY A 165 4.29 -19.49 -15.24
N LEU A 166 3.97 -20.02 -14.05
CA LEU A 166 4.76 -21.07 -13.39
C LEU A 166 4.95 -22.34 -14.25
N PRO A 167 3.94 -22.88 -14.94
CA PRO A 167 4.14 -24.05 -15.80
C PRO A 167 5.14 -23.79 -16.94
N SER A 168 5.09 -22.59 -17.53
CA SER A 168 6.04 -22.18 -18.57
C SER A 168 7.46 -22.04 -18.02
N LEU A 169 7.60 -21.46 -16.82
CA LEU A 169 8.88 -21.34 -16.14
C LEU A 169 9.49 -22.71 -15.80
N TRP A 170 8.69 -23.66 -15.30
CA TRP A 170 9.17 -25.01 -14.99
C TRP A 170 9.58 -25.75 -16.25
N LEU A 171 8.87 -25.56 -17.36
CA LEU A 171 9.24 -26.14 -18.65
C LEU A 171 10.56 -25.56 -19.17
N SER A 172 10.76 -24.24 -19.07
CA SER A 172 11.99 -23.59 -19.54
C SER A 172 13.21 -23.87 -18.66
N THR A 173 13.00 -24.07 -17.36
CA THR A 173 14.06 -24.40 -16.39
C THR A 173 14.34 -25.90 -16.24
N GLY A 174 13.53 -26.76 -16.88
CA GLY A 174 13.65 -28.21 -16.78
C GLY A 174 13.15 -28.82 -15.47
N ASN A 175 12.39 -28.08 -14.66
CA ASN A 175 11.81 -28.57 -13.39
C ASN A 175 10.57 -29.44 -13.64
N THR A 176 10.80 -30.65 -14.16
CA THR A 176 9.75 -31.62 -14.50
C THR A 176 8.97 -32.11 -13.27
N ALA A 177 9.59 -32.14 -12.09
CA ALA A 177 8.95 -32.58 -10.85
C ALA A 177 7.83 -31.63 -10.41
N ALA A 178 8.10 -30.32 -10.38
CA ALA A 178 7.08 -29.32 -10.02
C ALA A 178 5.93 -29.30 -11.05
N LEU A 179 6.27 -29.40 -12.33
CA LEU A 179 5.28 -29.47 -13.42
C LEU A 179 4.39 -30.73 -13.30
N ALA A 180 5.00 -31.90 -13.08
CA ALA A 180 4.27 -33.15 -12.94
C ALA A 180 3.36 -33.16 -11.71
N LEU A 181 3.82 -32.60 -10.59
CA LEU A 181 3.02 -32.47 -9.37
C LEU A 181 1.81 -31.55 -9.62
N TRP A 182 2.02 -30.39 -10.25
CA TRP A 182 0.94 -29.46 -10.56
C TRP A 182 -0.08 -30.04 -11.54
N LEU A 183 0.38 -30.72 -12.59
CA LEU A 183 -0.50 -31.42 -13.55
C LEU A 183 -1.31 -32.53 -12.85
N SER A 184 -0.67 -33.29 -11.95
CA SER A 184 -1.33 -34.34 -11.18
C SER A 184 -2.40 -33.78 -10.23
N ALA A 185 -2.09 -32.67 -9.55
CA ALA A 185 -3.04 -31.97 -8.69
C ALA A 185 -4.22 -31.40 -9.50
N THR A 186 -3.96 -30.85 -10.68
CA THR A 186 -4.99 -30.34 -11.58
C THR A 186 -5.89 -31.46 -12.09
N LEU A 187 -5.30 -32.59 -12.50
CA LEU A 187 -6.05 -33.78 -12.93
C LEU A 187 -6.92 -34.34 -11.78
N ALA A 188 -6.37 -34.39 -10.56
CA ALA A 188 -7.12 -34.79 -9.38
C ALA A 188 -8.28 -33.83 -9.09
N ALA A 189 -8.08 -32.50 -9.23
CA ALA A 189 -9.15 -31.52 -9.08
C ALA A 189 -10.26 -31.71 -10.13
N VAL A 190 -9.91 -32.00 -11.39
CA VAL A 190 -10.90 -32.33 -12.43
C VAL A 190 -11.69 -33.58 -12.07
N ALA A 191 -11.00 -34.66 -11.68
CA ALA A 191 -11.64 -35.91 -11.28
C ALA A 191 -12.59 -35.70 -10.09
N LEU A 192 -12.15 -34.93 -9.08
CA LEU A 192 -12.97 -34.58 -7.91
C LEU A 192 -14.17 -33.70 -8.28
N ALA A 193 -14.01 -32.72 -9.17
CA ALA A 193 -15.08 -31.85 -9.62
C ALA A 193 -16.17 -32.61 -10.40
N VAL A 194 -15.79 -33.61 -11.20
CA VAL A 194 -16.68 -34.52 -11.93
C VAL A 194 -17.34 -35.51 -10.97
N TRP A 195 -16.58 -36.12 -10.07
CA TRP A 195 -17.09 -37.12 -9.13
C TRP A 195 -18.11 -36.54 -8.13
N SER A 196 -17.87 -35.31 -7.68
CA SER A 196 -18.75 -34.54 -6.77
C SER A 196 -19.90 -33.82 -7.48
N TRP A 197 -20.12 -34.06 -8.78
CA TRP A 197 -21.25 -33.48 -9.49
C TRP A 197 -22.55 -34.11 -8.99
N PRO A 198 -23.56 -33.31 -8.57
CA PRO A 198 -24.84 -33.88 -8.13
C PRO A 198 -25.44 -34.68 -9.27
N GLY A 199 -25.62 -35.99 -9.08
CA GLY A 199 -26.34 -36.82 -10.03
C GLY A 199 -27.78 -36.33 -10.14
N ASP A 200 -28.35 -36.36 -11.35
CA ASP A 200 -29.78 -36.14 -11.54
C ASP A 200 -30.55 -37.19 -10.72
N GLU A 201 -31.01 -36.83 -9.52
CA GLU A 201 -32.07 -37.55 -8.83
C GLU A 201 -33.42 -37.28 -9.52
N ARG A 202 -33.45 -37.50 -10.83
CA ARG A 202 -34.68 -37.65 -11.59
C ARG A 202 -34.92 -39.13 -11.73
N GLU A 203 -35.71 -39.66 -10.79
CA GLU A 203 -36.39 -40.97 -10.77
C GLU A 203 -36.04 -41.79 -9.53
N ARG A 204 -36.68 -41.44 -8.41
CA ARG A 204 -37.30 -42.37 -7.45
C ARG A 204 -37.95 -41.57 -6.32
N ARG A 205 -39.20 -41.14 -6.53
CA ARG A 205 -40.12 -40.86 -5.41
C ARG A 205 -41.43 -41.62 -5.66
N PRO A 206 -41.78 -42.62 -4.85
CA PRO A 206 -43.18 -42.99 -4.70
C PRO A 206 -43.90 -41.85 -3.97
N ALA A 207 -45.16 -41.64 -4.33
CA ALA A 207 -46.02 -40.62 -3.74
C ALA A 207 -46.25 -40.84 -2.23
N ARG A 208 -46.59 -39.74 -1.53
CA ARG A 208 -46.96 -39.61 -0.09
C ARG A 208 -45.74 -39.56 0.87
N ASP A 209 -45.59 -38.60 1.76
CA ASP A 209 -46.54 -37.83 2.55
C ASP A 209 -45.98 -36.43 2.90
N ARG A 210 -46.85 -35.44 3.07
CA ARG A 210 -46.50 -34.05 3.35
C ARG A 210 -46.08 -33.92 4.82
N SER A 211 -44.77 -33.93 5.08
CA SER A 211 -44.22 -33.30 6.29
C SER A 211 -43.41 -32.07 5.89
N THR A 212 -43.69 -30.98 6.60
CA THR A 212 -43.17 -29.63 6.37
C THR A 212 -41.66 -29.59 6.58
N VAL A 213 -40.88 -29.67 5.50
CA VAL A 213 -39.44 -29.42 5.54
C VAL A 213 -39.21 -27.92 5.40
N THR A 214 -38.82 -27.32 6.51
CA THR A 214 -38.45 -25.91 6.63
C THR A 214 -37.30 -25.57 5.68
N TRP A 215 -37.62 -24.75 4.68
CA TRP A 215 -36.68 -24.07 3.78
C TRP A 215 -35.84 -23.06 4.58
N ARG A 216 -34.79 -23.50 5.26
CA ARG A 216 -33.76 -22.60 5.80
C ARG A 216 -32.36 -23.19 5.65
N LYS A 217 -31.66 -22.61 4.66
CA LYS A 217 -30.20 -22.45 4.46
C LYS A 217 -29.47 -23.62 3.78
N PRO A 218 -28.84 -23.31 2.63
CA PRO A 218 -27.38 -23.37 2.59
C PRO A 218 -26.82 -22.07 1.98
N LEU A 219 -27.09 -20.92 2.61
CA LEU A 219 -26.49 -19.63 2.21
C LEU A 219 -25.43 -19.11 3.20
N VAL A 220 -25.13 -19.86 4.28
CA VAL A 220 -24.28 -19.35 5.38
C VAL A 220 -22.92 -20.07 5.48
N LEU A 221 -22.70 -21.19 4.79
CA LEU A 221 -21.45 -21.96 4.91
C LEU A 221 -20.44 -21.77 3.76
N THR A 222 -20.82 -21.07 2.69
CA THR A 222 -19.91 -20.73 1.58
C THR A 222 -18.88 -19.66 1.95
N VAL A 223 -19.12 -18.89 3.03
CA VAL A 223 -18.20 -17.83 3.50
C VAL A 223 -17.11 -18.40 4.43
N ALA A 224 -17.33 -19.53 5.10
CA ALA A 224 -16.38 -20.06 6.08
C ALA A 224 -15.21 -20.83 5.45
N VAL A 225 -15.41 -21.48 4.28
CA VAL A 225 -14.33 -22.24 3.61
C VAL A 225 -13.34 -21.32 2.87
N LEU A 226 -13.77 -20.12 2.46
CA LEU A 226 -12.87 -19.07 1.95
C LEU A 226 -11.93 -18.51 3.03
N ALA A 227 -12.27 -18.64 4.31
CA ALA A 227 -11.44 -18.16 5.43
C ALA A 227 -10.41 -19.20 5.93
N ALA A 228 -10.54 -20.48 5.57
CA ALA A 228 -9.61 -21.53 6.01
C ALA A 228 -8.48 -21.79 5.00
N GLY A 229 -8.70 -21.49 3.71
CA GLY A 229 -7.67 -21.60 2.66
C GLY A 229 -6.55 -20.54 2.75
N THR A 230 -6.69 -19.55 3.63
CA THR A 230 -5.70 -18.47 3.84
C THR A 230 -4.67 -18.78 4.92
N MET A 231 -4.76 -19.90 5.65
CA MET A 231 -3.86 -20.20 6.78
C MET A 231 -2.60 -21.01 6.43
N ALA A 232 -2.32 -21.28 5.15
CA ALA A 232 -1.10 -21.99 4.71
C ALA A 232 -0.16 -21.14 3.85
N ILE A 233 -0.43 -19.84 3.72
CA ILE A 233 0.46 -18.87 3.09
C ILE A 233 0.89 -17.94 4.22
N GLY A 234 2.19 -17.85 4.51
CA GLY A 234 2.70 -16.86 5.47
C GLY A 234 2.26 -15.45 5.06
N PRO A 235 2.32 -14.45 5.97
CA PRO A 235 2.02 -13.07 5.62
C PRO A 235 3.14 -12.54 4.72
N GLU A 236 3.17 -12.98 3.47
CA GLU A 236 3.84 -12.27 2.39
C GLU A 236 2.95 -11.06 2.12
N HIS A 237 3.42 -9.89 2.51
CA HIS A 237 2.76 -8.63 2.19
C HIS A 237 2.71 -8.48 0.66
N ALA A 238 1.64 -8.98 0.04
CA ALA A 238 1.29 -8.67 -1.32
C ALA A 238 0.84 -7.21 -1.35
N SER A 239 1.79 -6.26 -1.44
CA SER A 239 1.48 -4.91 -1.86
C SER A 239 1.17 -4.97 -3.34
N ALA A 240 -0.11 -5.10 -3.68
CA ALA A 240 -0.56 -4.86 -5.03
C ALA A 240 -0.46 -3.36 -5.30
N ALA A 241 0.64 -2.94 -5.93
CA ALA A 241 0.77 -1.61 -6.51
C ALA A 241 -0.13 -1.54 -7.76
N PHE A 242 -1.44 -1.37 -7.55
CA PHE A 242 -2.39 -1.10 -8.64
C PHE A 242 -2.19 0.35 -9.10
N THR A 243 -1.33 0.59 -10.10
CA THR A 243 -1.09 1.92 -10.69
C THR A 243 -1.90 2.20 -11.96
N ALA A 244 -3.11 1.64 -12.12
CA ALA A 244 -3.95 1.98 -13.27
C ALA A 244 -5.40 2.27 -12.86
N SER A 245 -5.87 3.47 -13.19
CA SER A 245 -7.29 3.83 -13.16
C SER A 245 -8.06 3.06 -14.24
N THR A 246 -9.17 2.41 -13.88
CA THR A 246 -10.23 2.08 -14.84
C THR A 246 -11.42 2.98 -14.53
N SER A 247 -11.87 3.76 -15.50
CA SER A 247 -13.15 4.46 -15.43
C SER A 247 -14.23 3.50 -15.93
N SER A 248 -15.23 3.24 -15.09
CA SER A 248 -16.54 2.76 -15.53
C SER A 248 -17.60 3.72 -14.98
N PRO A 249 -18.66 4.05 -15.74
CA PRO A 249 -19.65 5.07 -15.37
C PRO A 249 -20.36 4.84 -14.02
N ALA A 250 -20.24 3.67 -13.40
CA ALA A 250 -21.05 3.27 -12.27
C ALA A 250 -20.36 3.37 -10.89
N ASN A 251 -19.02 3.37 -10.77
CA ASN A 251 -18.35 3.41 -9.45
C ASN A 251 -16.90 3.92 -9.56
N THR A 252 -16.42 4.64 -8.53
CA THR A 252 -14.98 4.92 -8.33
C THR A 252 -14.53 4.35 -6.98
N PHE A 253 -13.64 3.35 -7.01
CA PHE A 253 -12.87 2.93 -5.84
C PHE A 253 -11.47 3.55 -5.95
N ARG A 254 -11.10 4.40 -5.00
CA ARG A 254 -9.75 4.99 -4.90
C ARG A 254 -9.05 4.44 -3.65
N VAL A 255 -7.92 3.76 -3.84
CA VAL A 255 -6.94 3.57 -2.76
C VAL A 255 -5.90 4.67 -2.95
N GLY A 256 -5.90 5.67 -2.07
CA GLY A 256 -4.88 6.73 -2.09
C GLY A 256 -3.54 6.17 -1.63
N SER A 257 -2.60 5.92 -2.55
CA SER A 257 -1.19 5.98 -2.19
C SER A 257 -0.84 7.45 -1.99
N TRP A 258 -0.91 7.90 -0.74
CA TRP A 258 -0.48 9.25 -0.40
C TRP A 258 1.00 9.38 -0.73
N SER A 259 1.36 10.46 -1.43
CA SER A 259 2.76 10.81 -1.59
C SER A 259 3.44 10.81 -0.22
N VAL A 260 4.59 10.14 -0.15
CA VAL A 260 5.45 10.22 1.03
C VAL A 260 5.72 11.70 1.28
N LEU A 261 5.42 12.19 2.49
CA LEU A 261 5.78 13.55 2.86
C LEU A 261 7.29 13.59 2.99
N SER A 262 7.95 14.09 1.96
CA SER A 262 9.39 14.27 1.90
C SER A 262 9.69 15.74 1.73
N LEU A 263 10.62 16.26 2.54
CA LEU A 263 11.14 17.61 2.36
C LEU A 263 12.09 17.70 1.15
N GLY A 264 12.52 16.57 0.57
CA GLY A 264 13.50 16.55 -0.50
C GLY A 264 14.75 17.34 -0.11
N ARG A 265 15.21 18.22 -1.00
CA ARG A 265 16.36 19.11 -0.74
C ARG A 265 16.05 20.24 0.24
N ALA A 266 14.80 20.52 0.56
CA ALA A 266 14.48 21.46 1.64
C ALA A 266 14.93 20.93 3.02
N SER A 267 15.18 19.63 3.15
CA SER A 267 15.66 19.02 4.40
C SER A 267 17.05 19.51 4.83
N THR A 268 17.87 20.00 3.90
CA THR A 268 19.23 20.49 4.19
C THR A 268 19.26 21.89 4.80
N TYR A 269 18.12 22.59 4.82
CA TYR A 269 18.02 23.95 5.31
C TYR A 269 17.17 24.00 6.59
N ALA A 270 17.65 24.76 7.58
CA ALA A 270 16.88 25.12 8.77
C ALA A 270 15.85 26.21 8.44
N ILE A 271 16.20 27.16 7.57
CA ILE A 271 15.32 28.24 7.13
C ILE A 271 15.36 28.37 5.61
N LEU A 272 14.20 28.34 4.97
CA LEU A 272 14.02 28.60 3.54
C LEU A 272 12.95 29.69 3.36
N ALA A 273 13.29 30.79 2.71
CA ALA A 273 12.36 31.88 2.42
C ALA A 273 12.30 32.20 0.92
N ALA A 274 11.18 32.75 0.47
CA ALA A 274 11.04 33.12 -0.92
C ALA A 274 11.65 34.48 -1.24
N THR A 275 11.34 35.50 -0.43
CA THR A 275 11.68 36.89 -0.76
C THR A 275 12.90 37.38 0.01
N ARG A 276 12.88 37.25 1.34
CA ARG A 276 13.97 37.69 2.21
C ARG A 276 14.00 36.91 3.52
N ILE A 277 15.17 36.89 4.15
CA ILE A 277 15.30 36.55 5.57
C ILE A 277 15.81 37.80 6.29
N SER A 278 15.18 38.18 7.39
CA SER A 278 15.64 39.28 8.22
C SER A 278 15.70 38.92 9.69
N ASN A 279 16.62 39.53 10.44
CA ASN A 279 16.62 39.53 11.88
C ASN A 279 16.55 40.98 12.37
N ALA A 280 15.49 41.33 13.09
CA ALA A 280 15.25 42.69 13.56
C ALA A 280 15.81 42.97 14.96
N ASP A 281 16.54 42.02 15.56
CA ASP A 281 17.20 42.17 16.87
C ASP A 281 18.72 41.93 16.77
N SER A 282 19.47 42.21 17.83
CA SER A 282 20.94 42.21 17.80
C SER A 282 21.58 40.83 17.64
N HIS A 283 20.83 39.76 17.95
CA HIS A 283 21.30 38.39 17.87
C HIS A 283 20.13 37.45 17.51
N SER A 284 20.39 36.45 16.68
CA SER A 284 19.58 35.23 16.51
C SER A 284 20.57 34.08 16.27
N THR A 285 20.17 32.83 16.53
CA THR A 285 21.07 31.68 16.31
C THR A 285 20.38 30.65 15.43
N VAL A 286 21.03 30.27 14.34
CA VAL A 286 20.54 29.27 13.38
C VAL A 286 21.54 28.13 13.30
N LEU A 287 21.19 26.99 13.89
CA LEU A 287 21.95 25.75 13.82
C LEU A 287 21.50 24.96 12.58
N GLY A 288 22.02 25.33 11.41
CA GLY A 288 21.72 24.74 10.11
C GLY A 288 21.96 25.73 8.96
N SER A 289 21.77 25.28 7.71
CA SER A 289 21.90 26.15 6.54
C SER A 289 20.66 27.02 6.34
N ILE A 290 20.82 28.18 5.73
CA ILE A 290 19.71 29.06 5.33
C ILE A 290 19.70 29.29 3.82
N ALA A 291 18.51 29.43 3.26
CA ALA A 291 18.33 29.70 1.84
C ALA A 291 17.27 30.75 1.56
N VAL A 292 17.52 31.58 0.55
CA VAL A 292 16.53 32.52 -0.02
C VAL A 292 16.43 32.26 -1.52
N SER A 293 15.24 31.99 -2.04
CA SER A 293 15.01 31.86 -3.49
C SER A 293 13.55 32.11 -3.85
N PRO A 294 13.23 32.96 -4.84
CA PRO A 294 14.12 33.54 -5.84
C PRO A 294 14.77 34.85 -5.37
N GLY A 295 14.38 35.35 -4.20
CA GLY A 295 15.00 36.51 -3.59
C GLY A 295 16.45 36.25 -3.20
N THR A 296 17.17 37.33 -2.92
CA THR A 296 18.58 37.31 -2.53
C THR A 296 18.83 38.17 -1.29
N SER A 297 17.77 38.66 -0.65
CA SER A 297 17.88 39.61 0.46
C SER A 297 18.04 38.89 1.79
N LEU A 298 19.15 39.18 2.46
CA LEU A 298 19.43 38.81 3.84
C LEU A 298 19.77 40.08 4.62
N SER A 299 19.14 40.31 5.77
CA SER A 299 19.40 41.51 6.59
C SER A 299 19.41 41.19 8.09
N GLY A 300 20.33 41.79 8.85
CA GLY A 300 20.40 41.64 10.31
C GLY A 300 20.83 40.26 10.84
N ILE A 301 21.06 39.28 9.97
CA ILE A 301 21.69 38.00 10.31
C ILE A 301 23.18 38.08 9.98
N LYS A 302 24.04 37.79 10.96
CA LYS A 302 25.48 37.73 10.76
C LYS A 302 25.90 36.33 10.35
N ALA A 303 26.98 36.19 9.57
CA ALA A 303 27.49 34.87 9.19
C ALA A 303 27.86 34.00 10.41
N ALA A 304 28.35 34.60 11.50
CA ALA A 304 28.67 33.89 12.74
C ALA A 304 27.44 33.34 13.49
N GLU A 305 26.23 33.76 13.13
CA GLU A 305 24.98 33.32 13.73
C GLU A 305 24.39 32.08 13.06
N VAL A 306 24.96 31.70 11.91
CA VAL A 306 24.55 30.56 11.09
C VAL A 306 25.67 29.54 11.08
N THR A 307 25.41 28.31 11.53
CA THR A 307 26.44 27.26 11.52
C THR A 307 26.61 26.58 10.16
N GLY A 308 25.60 26.68 9.28
CA GLY A 308 25.60 26.09 7.94
C GLY A 308 25.92 27.08 6.81
N SER A 309 25.57 26.69 5.59
CA SER A 309 25.71 27.52 4.39
C SER A 309 24.63 28.61 4.31
N ILE A 310 24.96 29.71 3.64
CA ILE A 310 24.02 30.76 3.27
C ILE A 310 23.87 30.71 1.75
N ASP A 311 22.71 30.26 1.28
CA ASP A 311 22.42 30.02 -0.13
C ASP A 311 21.42 31.06 -0.67
N LEU A 312 21.94 32.07 -1.38
CA LEU A 312 21.13 33.15 -1.95
C LEU A 312 20.91 32.92 -3.44
N ASN A 313 19.71 32.47 -3.79
CA ASN A 313 19.26 32.13 -5.15
C ASN A 313 20.21 31.19 -5.92
N THR A 314 20.90 30.29 -5.20
CA THR A 314 21.73 29.24 -5.81
C THR A 314 20.85 28.15 -6.43
N PRO A 315 21.35 27.32 -7.37
CA PRO A 315 20.59 26.19 -7.91
C PRO A 315 20.10 25.23 -6.82
N GLY A 316 20.88 25.07 -5.74
CA GLY A 316 20.48 24.31 -4.56
C GLY A 316 19.25 24.90 -3.87
N ALA A 317 19.23 26.22 -3.63
CA ALA A 317 18.09 26.92 -3.03
C ALA A 317 16.84 26.90 -3.94
N VAL A 318 17.01 27.04 -5.26
CA VAL A 318 15.92 26.94 -6.24
C VAL A 318 15.28 25.54 -6.20
N ASN A 319 16.10 24.48 -6.24
CA ASN A 319 15.61 23.11 -6.18
C ASN A 319 14.97 22.78 -4.82
N ALA A 320 15.53 23.29 -3.72
CA ALA A 320 14.95 23.12 -2.39
C ALA A 320 13.56 23.76 -2.27
N ARG A 321 13.35 24.94 -2.86
CA ARG A 321 12.02 25.56 -2.93
C ARG A 321 11.05 24.77 -3.80
N ALA A 322 11.50 24.24 -4.93
CA ALA A 322 10.67 23.38 -5.76
C ALA A 322 10.20 22.12 -5.00
N ASP A 323 11.11 21.50 -4.23
CA ASP A 323 10.80 20.35 -3.37
C ASP A 323 9.84 20.72 -2.23
N ALA A 324 10.00 21.91 -1.62
CA ALA A 324 9.07 22.42 -0.60
C ALA A 324 7.65 22.68 -1.16
N LEU A 325 7.55 23.20 -2.38
CA LEU A 325 6.26 23.34 -3.08
C LEU A 325 5.64 21.97 -3.39
N ALA A 326 6.45 20.97 -3.75
CA ALA A 326 5.98 19.61 -3.94
C ALA A 326 5.47 19.00 -2.62
N LEU A 327 6.17 19.22 -1.50
CA LEU A 327 5.71 18.84 -0.17
C LEU A 327 4.37 19.48 0.17
N GLN A 328 4.19 20.79 -0.11
CA GLN A 328 2.92 21.44 0.15
C GLN A 328 1.76 20.81 -0.63
N ARG A 329 1.97 20.52 -1.92
CA ARG A 329 0.97 19.84 -2.76
C ARG A 329 0.68 18.43 -2.25
N ALA A 330 1.70 17.70 -1.82
CA ALA A 330 1.57 16.38 -1.20
C ALA A 330 0.75 16.45 0.10
N ILE A 331 1.02 17.44 0.95
CA ILE A 331 0.23 17.70 2.15
C ILE A 331 -1.20 18.04 1.76
N ALA A 332 -1.44 18.94 0.81
CA ALA A 332 -2.79 19.33 0.39
C ALA A 332 -3.62 18.15 -0.16
N ALA A 333 -2.96 17.21 -0.85
CA ALA A 333 -3.61 16.02 -1.39
C ALA A 333 -4.07 15.04 -0.30
N ARG A 334 -3.47 15.04 0.91
CA ARG A 334 -3.82 14.07 1.98
C ARG A 334 -5.29 14.16 2.42
N PRO A 335 -5.90 13.07 2.91
CA PRO A 335 -7.27 13.08 3.41
C PRO A 335 -7.27 13.74 4.78
N THR A 336 -8.29 14.55 5.06
CA THR A 336 -8.44 15.17 6.38
C THR A 336 -8.96 14.12 7.37
N THR A 337 -8.26 13.91 8.48
CA THR A 337 -8.70 13.08 9.61
C THR A 337 -9.87 13.73 10.35
N GLY A 338 -9.84 15.05 10.50
CA GLY A 338 -10.92 15.84 11.11
C GLY A 338 -10.67 17.35 11.03
N PRO A 339 -11.68 18.18 11.35
CA PRO A 339 -11.49 19.61 11.44
C PRO A 339 -10.49 19.96 12.55
N ALA A 340 -9.54 20.85 12.27
CA ALA A 340 -8.67 21.37 13.31
C ALA A 340 -9.49 22.28 14.26
N PRO A 341 -9.35 22.13 15.59
CA PRO A 341 -9.96 23.05 16.55
C PRO A 341 -9.47 24.49 16.35
N ALA A 342 -10.32 25.48 16.66
CA ALA A 342 -9.97 26.90 16.58
C ALA A 342 -8.86 27.30 17.58
N SER A 343 -8.80 26.61 18.72
CA SER A 343 -7.70 26.68 19.68
C SER A 343 -7.13 25.29 19.91
N LEU A 344 -5.84 25.12 19.64
CA LEU A 344 -5.13 23.85 19.78
C LEU A 344 -4.36 23.86 21.11
N ALA A 345 -4.95 23.26 22.14
CA ALA A 345 -4.32 22.99 23.43
C ALA A 345 -4.62 21.53 23.85
N GLY A 346 -3.69 20.89 24.56
CA GLY A 346 -3.85 19.51 25.02
C GLY A 346 -3.29 18.47 24.03
N ARG A 347 -3.87 17.27 24.01
CA ARG A 347 -3.32 16.11 23.29
C ARG A 347 -3.92 15.96 21.89
N LEU A 348 -3.08 15.84 20.88
CA LEU A 348 -3.45 15.60 19.49
C LEU A 348 -2.92 14.23 19.04
N THR A 349 -3.78 13.45 18.39
CA THR A 349 -3.42 12.14 17.83
C THR A 349 -2.87 12.26 16.40
N PRO A 350 -2.15 11.25 15.89
CA PRO A 350 -1.59 11.26 14.54
C PRO A 350 -2.69 11.43 13.49
N GLY A 351 -2.44 12.24 12.47
CA GLY A 351 -3.44 12.54 11.46
C GLY A 351 -3.24 13.89 10.77
N THR A 352 -4.16 14.20 9.86
CA THR A 352 -4.20 15.47 9.13
C THR A 352 -5.43 16.27 9.54
N TRP A 353 -5.19 17.36 10.27
CA TRP A 353 -6.20 18.24 10.84
C TRP A 353 -6.27 19.52 10.03
N ARG A 354 -7.43 19.86 9.48
CA ARG A 354 -7.56 21.03 8.59
C ARG A 354 -8.69 21.95 8.99
N THR A 355 -8.50 23.26 8.82
CA THR A 355 -9.57 24.24 8.93
C THR A 355 -9.33 25.41 7.98
N ALA A 356 -10.40 26.05 7.52
CA ALA A 356 -10.34 27.29 6.72
C ALA A 356 -10.34 28.55 7.60
N THR A 357 -10.34 28.41 8.92
CA THR A 357 -10.27 29.53 9.87
C THR A 357 -8.84 29.70 10.41
N PRO A 358 -8.50 30.88 10.94
CA PRO A 358 -7.30 31.02 11.76
C PRO A 358 -7.33 30.07 12.96
N VAL A 359 -6.16 29.57 13.35
CA VAL A 359 -5.98 28.73 14.55
C VAL A 359 -4.94 29.34 15.47
N GLN A 360 -5.30 29.43 16.74
CA GLN A 360 -4.40 29.85 17.81
C GLN A 360 -3.90 28.62 18.57
N ILE A 361 -2.61 28.56 18.84
CA ILE A 361 -1.98 27.52 19.67
C ILE A 361 -1.51 28.20 20.94
N ASP A 362 -2.32 28.10 21.99
CA ASP A 362 -2.06 28.69 23.30
C ASP A 362 -1.75 27.58 24.31
N GLY A 363 -0.75 27.82 25.16
CA GLY A 363 -0.33 26.84 26.16
C GLY A 363 0.40 25.65 25.55
N THR A 364 0.17 24.44 26.09
CA THR A 364 0.91 23.24 25.71
C THR A 364 0.12 22.36 24.74
N LEU A 365 0.66 22.16 23.55
CA LEU A 365 0.21 21.19 22.55
C LEU A 365 1.07 19.92 22.64
N THR A 366 0.44 18.80 23.00
CA THR A 366 1.09 17.50 23.12
C THR A 366 0.77 16.63 21.92
N LEU A 367 1.78 16.31 21.11
CA LEU A 367 1.65 15.40 19.97
C LEU A 367 2.03 14.00 20.41
N ASP A 368 1.06 13.09 20.39
CA ASP A 368 1.23 11.74 20.89
C ASP A 368 1.22 10.72 19.77
N ALA A 369 2.37 10.10 19.53
CA ALA A 369 2.54 9.09 18.50
C ALA A 369 1.94 7.72 18.85
N GLY A 370 1.45 7.51 20.08
CA GLY A 370 0.80 6.27 20.51
C GLY A 370 1.72 5.04 20.50
N GLY A 371 3.05 5.25 20.48
CA GLY A 371 4.04 4.19 20.34
C GLY A 371 4.45 3.89 18.89
N ASP A 372 3.95 4.64 17.90
CA ASP A 372 4.32 4.50 16.49
C ASP A 372 5.33 5.59 16.04
N PRO A 373 6.63 5.27 15.87
CA PRO A 373 7.63 6.24 15.39
C PRO A 373 7.39 6.73 13.95
N SER A 374 6.48 6.08 13.21
CA SER A 374 6.07 6.47 11.87
C SER A 374 4.90 7.46 11.84
N ALA A 375 4.33 7.80 13.01
CA ALA A 375 3.25 8.76 13.15
C ALA A 375 3.56 10.12 12.51
N VAL A 376 2.61 10.62 11.73
CA VAL A 376 2.68 11.93 11.06
C VAL A 376 1.58 12.83 11.59
N PHE A 377 1.94 14.07 11.91
CA PHE A 377 1.02 15.10 12.35
C PHE A 377 1.03 16.22 11.32
N VAL A 378 -0.13 16.53 10.77
CA VAL A 378 -0.31 17.68 9.87
C VAL A 378 -1.41 18.55 10.43
N VAL A 379 -1.12 19.81 10.67
CA VAL A 379 -2.09 20.84 11.05
C VAL A 379 -2.11 21.90 9.97
N SER A 380 -3.23 22.06 9.26
CA SER A 380 -3.40 23.04 8.18
C SER A 380 -4.48 24.05 8.54
N ALA A 381 -4.16 25.34 8.49
CA ALA A 381 -5.10 26.42 8.79
C ALA A 381 -4.94 27.60 7.83
N ALA A 382 -5.94 28.48 7.80
CA ALA A 382 -5.84 29.74 7.03
C ALA A 382 -4.71 30.63 7.56
N ALA A 383 -4.57 30.72 8.89
CA ALA A 383 -3.46 31.37 9.57
C ALA A 383 -3.10 30.57 10.83
N LEU A 384 -1.82 30.49 11.16
CA LEU A 384 -1.33 29.87 12.39
C LEU A 384 -0.70 30.92 13.28
N THR A 385 -1.13 30.98 14.54
CA THR A 385 -0.51 31.82 15.55
C THR A 385 -0.19 30.98 16.77
N PHE A 386 1.07 31.02 17.19
CA PHE A 386 1.50 30.44 18.46
C PHE A 386 1.51 31.56 19.48
N GLY A 387 0.74 31.39 20.55
CA GLY A 387 0.64 32.34 21.65
C GLY A 387 1.94 32.51 22.42
N GLN A 388 1.99 33.51 23.28
CA GLN A 388 3.16 33.76 24.13
C GLN A 388 3.43 32.54 25.03
N GLY A 389 4.67 32.06 25.06
CA GLY A 389 5.04 30.89 25.88
C GLY A 389 4.41 29.56 25.42
N ALA A 390 3.85 29.49 24.22
CA ALA A 390 3.27 28.25 23.69
C ALA A 390 4.34 27.15 23.57
N SER A 391 3.99 25.90 23.90
CA SER A 391 4.93 24.78 23.93
C SER A 391 4.40 23.58 23.16
N VAL A 392 5.18 23.08 22.19
CA VAL A 392 4.88 21.85 21.45
C VAL A 392 5.73 20.72 22.02
N VAL A 393 5.09 19.75 22.65
CA VAL A 393 5.71 18.59 23.29
C VAL A 393 5.44 17.34 22.48
N LEU A 394 6.49 16.57 22.20
CA LEU A 394 6.42 15.30 21.48
C LEU A 394 6.54 14.15 22.48
N ILE A 395 5.60 13.21 22.48
CA ILE A 395 5.61 12.04 23.37
C ILE A 395 5.41 10.73 22.61
N ASN A 396 5.75 9.60 23.27
CA ASN A 396 5.50 8.24 22.80
C ASN A 396 6.02 7.93 21.38
N GLY A 397 7.22 8.42 21.05
CA GLY A 397 7.89 8.15 19.77
C GLY A 397 7.66 9.19 18.67
N ALA A 398 6.98 10.30 18.96
CA ALA A 398 6.79 11.38 17.99
C ALA A 398 8.13 12.06 17.63
N SER A 399 8.38 12.23 16.33
CA SER A 399 9.59 12.87 15.78
C SER A 399 9.27 14.26 15.21
N PRO A 400 10.10 15.28 15.45
CA PRO A 400 9.90 16.64 14.92
C PRO A 400 9.91 16.68 13.38
N ASP A 401 10.62 15.76 12.71
CA ASP A 401 10.64 15.70 11.23
C ASP A 401 9.30 15.30 10.61
N LYS A 402 8.40 14.70 11.40
CA LYS A 402 7.10 14.20 10.94
C LYS A 402 5.93 15.07 11.41
N VAL A 403 6.23 16.25 11.94
CA VAL A 403 5.24 17.24 12.38
C VAL A 403 5.26 18.42 11.42
N PHE A 404 4.12 18.68 10.78
CA PHE A 404 3.97 19.73 9.78
C PHE A 404 2.86 20.71 10.20
N PHE A 405 3.23 21.98 10.32
CA PHE A 405 2.31 23.09 10.57
C PHE A 405 2.20 23.91 9.29
N VAL A 406 1.07 23.80 8.59
CA VAL A 406 0.81 24.45 7.30
C VAL A 406 -0.11 25.64 7.47
N SER A 407 0.33 26.81 6.99
CA SER A 407 -0.46 28.04 6.98
C SER A 407 -0.67 28.52 5.55
N GLU A 408 -1.91 28.85 5.19
CA GLU A 408 -2.24 29.47 3.89
C GLU A 408 -1.92 30.96 3.83
N SER A 409 -1.62 31.58 4.98
CA SER A 409 -1.22 32.98 5.10
C SER A 409 -0.02 33.12 6.04
N THR A 410 0.15 34.29 6.66
CA THR A 410 1.27 34.57 7.57
C THR A 410 1.18 33.70 8.82
N THR A 411 2.31 33.09 9.19
CA THR A 411 2.47 32.40 10.48
C THR A 411 3.13 33.34 11.48
N VAL A 412 2.56 33.46 12.67
CA VAL A 412 3.13 34.27 13.76
C VAL A 412 3.49 33.37 14.94
N VAL A 413 4.74 33.46 15.40
CA VAL A 413 5.21 32.79 16.60
C VAL A 413 5.54 33.87 17.63
N SER A 414 4.70 33.97 18.66
CA SER A 414 4.85 34.97 19.71
C SER A 414 6.01 34.62 20.64
N GLY A 415 6.49 35.62 21.38
CA GLY A 415 7.71 35.49 22.18
C GLY A 415 7.65 34.39 23.25
N GLY A 416 8.80 33.77 23.51
CA GLY A 416 8.97 32.73 24.51
C GLY A 416 8.40 31.35 24.13
N ALA A 417 7.95 31.15 22.90
CA ALA A 417 7.39 29.86 22.47
C ALA A 417 8.48 28.80 22.22
N THR A 418 8.18 27.54 22.53
CA THR A 418 9.02 26.38 22.24
C THR A 418 8.33 25.47 21.25
N LEU A 419 8.82 25.42 20.01
CA LEU A 419 8.19 24.69 18.91
C LEU A 419 9.03 23.49 18.48
N ARG A 420 8.34 22.41 18.09
CA ARG A 420 8.96 21.20 17.51
C ARG A 420 8.21 20.81 16.23
N GLY A 421 8.86 20.91 15.08
CA GLY A 421 8.25 20.60 13.79
C GLY A 421 8.66 21.50 12.63
N VAL A 422 8.09 21.21 11.46
CA VAL A 422 8.29 21.97 10.22
C VAL A 422 7.16 22.98 10.06
N LEU A 423 7.48 24.27 10.08
CA LEU A 423 6.57 25.36 9.72
C LEU A 423 6.59 25.56 8.20
N LEU A 424 5.44 25.44 7.55
CA LEU A 424 5.27 25.65 6.12
C LEU A 424 4.20 26.73 5.89
N ALA A 425 4.64 27.97 5.63
CA ALA A 425 3.75 29.09 5.37
C ALA A 425 3.74 29.45 3.88
N GLN A 426 2.57 29.78 3.35
CA GLN A 426 2.47 30.36 2.01
C GLN A 426 3.08 31.77 1.96
N SER A 427 2.77 32.61 2.96
CA SER A 427 3.24 33.98 3.07
C SER A 427 4.35 34.09 4.12
N ASP A 428 4.43 35.20 4.84
CA ASP A 428 5.50 35.48 5.78
C ASP A 428 5.49 34.55 7.01
N VAL A 429 6.66 34.35 7.62
CA VAL A 429 6.79 33.77 8.97
C VAL A 429 7.46 34.80 9.88
N ARG A 430 6.78 35.16 10.97
CA ARG A 430 7.32 36.08 11.97
C ARG A 430 7.59 35.32 13.25
N VAL A 431 8.82 35.40 13.75
CA VAL A 431 9.25 34.76 14.99
C VAL A 431 9.73 35.82 15.96
N ASP A 432 9.00 36.00 17.06
CA ASP A 432 9.32 36.98 18.10
C ASP A 432 10.34 36.46 19.13
N ARG A 433 10.74 37.35 20.03
CA ARG A 433 11.85 37.20 20.99
C ARG A 433 11.76 35.97 21.89
N GLY A 434 12.91 35.33 22.10
CA GLY A 434 13.05 34.23 23.05
C GLY A 434 12.39 32.93 22.59
N THR A 435 12.07 32.83 21.29
CA THR A 435 11.48 31.62 20.71
C THR A 435 12.57 30.59 20.41
N THR A 436 12.31 29.33 20.76
CA THR A 436 13.16 28.19 20.42
C THR A 436 12.41 27.24 19.51
N LEU A 437 12.92 26.99 18.30
CA LEU A 437 12.33 26.08 17.33
C LEU A 437 13.29 24.93 17.03
N THR A 438 12.87 23.69 17.29
CA THR A 438 13.56 22.47 16.86
C THR A 438 12.82 21.89 15.66
N GLY A 439 13.36 22.09 14.46
CA GLY A 439 12.63 21.84 13.24
C GLY A 439 13.11 22.73 12.10
N ARG A 440 12.19 23.14 11.24
CA ARG A 440 12.49 23.95 10.06
C ARG A 440 11.44 25.02 9.82
N ILE A 441 11.85 26.14 9.23
CA ILE A 441 10.97 27.22 8.82
C ILE A 441 11.02 27.34 7.30
N VAL A 442 9.87 27.21 6.65
CA VAL A 442 9.74 27.30 5.19
C VAL A 442 8.64 28.29 4.85
N SER A 443 9.02 29.40 4.20
CA SER A 443 8.10 30.35 3.58
C SER A 443 8.15 30.21 2.06
N LEU A 444 7.03 29.87 1.44
CA LEU A 444 6.96 29.50 0.02
C LEU A 444 6.86 30.71 -0.92
N GLN A 445 6.28 31.82 -0.46
CA GLN A 445 6.10 33.06 -1.24
C GLN A 445 6.44 34.33 -0.45
N GLY A 446 6.71 34.23 0.86
CA GLY A 446 6.96 35.36 1.74
C GLY A 446 8.38 35.45 2.29
N ALA A 447 8.50 36.29 3.30
CA ALA A 447 9.71 36.53 4.08
C ALA A 447 9.74 35.71 5.37
N VAL A 448 10.93 35.52 5.93
CA VAL A 448 11.09 35.06 7.32
C VAL A 448 11.73 36.18 8.13
N ASP A 449 11.02 36.68 9.12
CA ASP A 449 11.49 37.73 10.03
C ASP A 449 11.70 37.14 11.44
N LEU A 450 12.94 37.17 11.91
CA LEU A 450 13.35 36.70 13.22
C LEU A 450 13.58 37.88 14.18
N LYS A 451 13.39 37.64 15.47
CA LYS A 451 13.83 38.52 16.56
C LYS A 451 14.33 37.65 17.69
N ASN A 452 15.63 37.63 17.97
CA ASN A 452 16.22 36.88 19.09
C ASN A 452 15.64 35.47 19.24
N ALA A 453 15.68 34.71 18.14
CA ALA A 453 15.16 33.37 18.05
C ALA A 453 16.30 32.36 17.85
N THR A 454 16.10 31.15 18.37
CA THR A 454 17.00 30.02 18.16
C THR A 454 16.30 28.98 17.31
N VAL A 455 16.85 28.71 16.12
CA VAL A 455 16.34 27.69 15.19
C VAL A 455 17.36 26.58 15.09
N THR A 456 16.95 25.35 15.40
CA THR A 456 17.81 24.16 15.36
C THR A 456 17.22 23.15 14.40
N GLN A 457 18.01 22.76 13.38
CA GLN A 457 17.63 21.67 12.50
C GLN A 457 17.53 20.36 13.33
N PRO A 458 16.47 19.56 13.14
CA PRO A 458 16.21 18.35 13.93
C PRO A 458 17.21 17.23 13.67
#